data_AF-U5NEY8-F1
#
_entry.id   AF-U5NEY8-F1
#
_cell.length_a   1.000
_cell.length_b   1.000
_cell.length_c   1.000
_cell.angle_alpha   90.00
_cell.angle_beta   90.00
_cell.angle_gamma   90.00
#
_symmetry.space_group_name_H-M   'P 1'
#
loop_
_entity.id
_entity.type
_entity.pdbx_description
1 polymer ?
#
loop_
_entity_poly.entity_id
_entity_poly.type
_entity_poly.pdbx_seq_one_letter_code
_entity_poly.pdbx_strand_id
1 'polypeptide(L)'
;MPNNPIILKLCEHLGPLYSTSANISGCKPIKNLREAKYIFKTYRDKFIIVYSGCPVSNIASTIYDYDRKEILREGEIPKLKIFN
;
A
#
# COMPACT_ATOMS: atom_id res chain seq x y z
N MET A 1 -1.17 0.39 -11.19
CA MET A 1 -2.46 0.74 -10.55
C MET A 1 -2.76 -0.29 -9.45
N PRO A 2 -3.26 0.09 -8.25
CA PRO A 2 -3.58 -0.89 -7.21
C PRO A 2 -4.70 -1.84 -7.67
N ASN A 3 -4.50 -3.14 -7.46
CA ASN A 3 -5.51 -4.17 -7.76
C ASN A 3 -6.55 -4.26 -6.61
N ASN A 4 -7.28 -3.17 -6.38
CA ASN A 4 -8.35 -3.12 -5.37
C ASN A 4 -9.48 -2.16 -5.79
N PRO A 5 -10.73 -2.63 -5.92
CA PRO A 5 -11.83 -1.81 -6.43
C PRO A 5 -12.22 -0.64 -5.52
N ILE A 6 -12.03 -0.75 -4.21
CA ILE A 6 -12.33 0.35 -3.27
C ILE A 6 -11.30 1.48 -3.42
N ILE A 7 -10.02 1.14 -3.55
CA ILE A 7 -8.95 2.12 -3.76
C ILE A 7 -9.09 2.77 -5.14
N LEU A 8 -9.44 2.01 -6.18
CA LEU A 8 -9.70 2.56 -7.51
C LEU A 8 -10.83 3.60 -7.49
N LYS A 9 -11.96 3.29 -6.84
CA LYS A 9 -13.06 4.24 -6.67
C LYS A 9 -12.63 5.49 -5.90
N LEU A 10 -11.80 5.36 -4.87
CA LEU A 10 -11.25 6.51 -4.16
C LEU A 10 -10.41 7.39 -5.09
N CYS A 11 -9.54 6.80 -5.92
CA CYS A 11 -8.74 7.54 -6.90
C CYS A 11 -9.63 8.26 -7.94
N GLU A 12 -10.73 7.66 -8.37
CA GLU A 12 -11.67 8.30 -9.31
C GLU A 12 -12.29 9.59 -8.74
N HIS A 13 -12.56 9.61 -7.42
CA HIS A 13 -13.20 10.75 -6.77
C HIS A 13 -12.20 11.80 -6.26
N LEU A 14 -10.99 11.38 -5.88
CA LEU A 14 -9.98 12.22 -5.23
C LEU A 14 -8.81 12.58 -6.14
N GLY A 15 -8.70 11.95 -7.30
CA GLY A 15 -7.52 11.98 -8.15
C GLY A 15 -6.42 11.01 -7.69
N PRO A 16 -5.20 11.13 -8.24
CA PRO A 16 -4.07 10.29 -7.86
C PRO A 16 -3.76 10.37 -6.36
N LEU A 17 -3.64 9.21 -5.72
CA LEU A 17 -3.28 9.13 -4.31
C LEU A 17 -1.77 8.88 -4.16
N TYR A 18 -1.06 9.80 -3.53
CA TYR A 18 0.29 9.55 -3.04
C TYR A 18 0.22 8.76 -1.74
N SER A 19 0.84 7.59 -1.69
CA SER A 19 0.68 6.68 -0.56
C SER A 19 1.95 5.86 -0.29
N THR A 20 2.22 5.66 1.01
CA THR A 20 3.22 4.74 1.53
C THR A 20 2.52 3.66 2.37
N SER A 21 3.28 2.73 2.92
CA SER A 21 2.72 1.77 3.89
C SER A 21 2.13 2.49 5.11
N ALA A 22 0.95 2.06 5.55
CA ALA A 22 0.28 2.62 6.72
C ALA A 22 0.96 2.11 8.01
N ASN A 23 1.96 2.85 8.50
CA ASN A 23 2.68 2.56 9.74
C ASN A 23 3.35 3.81 10.32
N ILE A 24 3.75 3.70 11.59
CA ILE A 24 4.75 4.60 12.16
C ILE A 24 6.10 4.26 11.51
N SER A 25 6.88 5.27 11.14
CA SER A 25 8.20 5.08 10.50
C SER A 25 9.10 4.13 11.31
N GLY A 26 9.70 3.15 10.63
CA GLY A 26 10.51 2.10 11.25
C GLY A 26 9.71 0.90 11.80
N CYS A 27 8.38 0.99 11.89
CA CYS A 27 7.53 -0.11 12.31
C CYS A 27 6.98 -0.91 11.12
N LYS A 28 6.44 -2.10 11.40
CA LYS A 28 5.78 -2.94 10.39
C LYS A 28 4.46 -2.29 9.90
N PRO A 29 4.07 -2.52 8.64
CA PRO A 29 2.75 -2.13 8.12
C PRO A 29 1.61 -2.71 8.95
N ILE A 30 0.57 -1.90 9.15
CA ILE A 30 -0.65 -2.31 9.86
C ILE A 30 -1.44 -3.32 9.05
N LYS A 31 -2.00 -4.33 9.73
CA LYS A 31 -2.67 -5.47 9.09
C LYS A 31 -4.18 -5.47 9.18
N ASN A 32 -4.75 -4.70 10.10
CA ASN A 32 -6.20 -4.69 10.29
C ASN A 32 -6.67 -3.43 11.02
N LEU A 33 -7.99 -3.20 10.98
CA LEU A 33 -8.62 -2.04 11.61
C LEU A 33 -8.40 -1.98 13.13
N ARG A 34 -8.36 -3.12 13.83
CA ARG A 34 -8.18 -3.15 15.28
C ARG A 34 -6.80 -2.64 15.66
N GLU A 35 -5.77 -3.13 14.97
CA GLU A 35 -4.39 -2.67 15.10
C GLU A 35 -4.27 -1.18 14.74
N ALA A 36 -4.87 -0.74 13.64
CA ALA A 36 -4.87 0.67 13.23
C ALA A 36 -5.44 1.59 14.33
N LYS A 37 -6.62 1.26 14.86
CA LYS A 37 -7.29 2.03 15.92
C LYS A 37 -6.50 2.06 17.22
N TYR A 38 -5.73 1.02 17.51
CA TYR A 38 -4.90 0.94 18.71
C TYR A 38 -3.61 1.77 18.54
N ILE A 39 -2.85 1.53 17.47
CA ILE A 39 -1.56 2.20 17.21
C ILE A 39 -1.76 3.70 17.03
N PHE A 40 -2.81 4.10 16.30
CA PHE A 40 -3.09 5.49 16.02
C PHE A 40 -4.11 6.13 16.96
N LYS A 41 -4.33 5.56 18.15
CA LYS A 41 -5.38 6.01 19.06
C LYS A 41 -5.28 7.50 19.42
N THR A 42 -4.08 8.08 19.44
CA THR A 42 -3.79 9.49 19.76
C THR A 42 -3.96 10.44 18.58
N TYR A 43 -4.23 9.92 17.38
CA TYR A 43 -4.31 10.69 16.14
C TYR A 43 -5.66 10.51 15.41
N ARG A 44 -6.66 9.91 16.07
CA ARG A 44 -7.94 9.55 15.42
C ARG A 44 -8.65 10.73 14.78
N ASP A 45 -8.49 11.94 15.33
CA ASP A 45 -9.14 13.14 14.81
C ASP A 45 -8.38 13.80 13.66
N LYS A 46 -7.20 13.27 13.28
CA LYS A 46 -6.36 13.81 12.21
C LYS A 46 -6.55 13.12 10.86
N PHE A 47 -7.16 11.94 10.83
CA PHE A 47 -7.32 11.18 9.59
C PHE A 47 -8.43 10.13 9.68
N ILE A 48 -8.88 9.69 8.51
CA ILE A 48 -9.88 8.63 8.37
C ILE A 48 -9.17 7.30 8.17
N ILE A 49 -9.64 6.26 8.86
CA ILE A 49 -9.18 4.87 8.65
C ILE A 49 -10.26 4.14 7.86
N VAL A 50 -9.90 3.65 6.68
CA VAL A 50 -10.81 2.92 5.78
C VAL A 50 -10.38 1.46 5.70
N TYR A 51 -11.34 0.54 5.78
CA TYR A 51 -11.11 -0.87 5.49
C TYR A 51 -11.34 -1.14 4.01
N SER A 52 -10.28 -1.57 3.31
CA SER A 52 -10.30 -1.81 1.86
C SER A 52 -10.80 -3.20 1.46
N GLY A 53 -11.15 -4.07 2.43
CA GLY A 53 -11.59 -5.45 2.15
C GLY A 53 -10.52 -6.37 1.56
N CYS A 54 -9.29 -5.90 1.35
CA CYS A 54 -8.21 -6.71 0.78
C CYS A 54 -7.50 -7.54 1.86
N PRO A 55 -7.09 -8.78 1.54
CA PRO A 55 -6.12 -9.50 2.35
C PRO A 55 -4.83 -8.69 2.41
N VAL A 56 -4.29 -8.52 3.61
CA VAL A 56 -3.05 -7.76 3.79
C VAL A 56 -1.88 -8.65 3.38
N SER A 57 -1.16 -8.21 2.35
CA SER A 57 0.16 -8.74 2.04
C SER A 57 1.21 -8.07 2.91
N ASN A 58 2.12 -8.87 3.48
CA ASN A 58 3.29 -8.33 4.17
C ASN A 58 4.39 -7.91 3.18
N ILE A 59 4.15 -8.11 1.88
CA ILE A 59 5.11 -7.86 0.81
C ILE A 59 4.67 -6.60 0.09
N ALA A 60 5.57 -5.63 0.00
CA ALA A 60 5.31 -4.42 -0.76
C ALA A 60 5.29 -4.71 -2.27
N SER A 61 4.76 -3.78 -3.07
CA SER A 61 4.80 -3.93 -4.53
C SER A 61 6.24 -4.00 -5.05
N THR A 62 6.44 -4.79 -6.10
CA THR A 62 7.67 -4.77 -6.89
C THR A 62 7.84 -3.37 -7.51
N ILE A 63 9.04 -2.81 -7.45
CA ILE A 63 9.40 -1.55 -8.10
C ILE A 63 10.40 -1.86 -9.21
N TYR A 64 10.02 -1.53 -10.43
CA TYR A 64 10.84 -1.68 -11.63
C TYR A 64 11.16 -0.29 -12.19
N ASP A 65 12.45 -0.01 -12.35
CA ASP A 65 12.93 1.18 -13.06
C ASP A 65 12.81 0.92 -14.57
N TYR A 66 11.88 1.63 -15.20
CA TYR A 66 11.63 1.47 -16.63
C TYR A 66 12.76 2.02 -17.51
N ASP A 67 13.50 3.03 -17.04
CA ASP A 67 14.55 3.68 -17.84
C ASP A 67 15.83 2.83 -17.81
N ARG A 68 16.21 2.33 -16.63
CA ARG A 68 17.42 1.50 -16.42
C ARG A 68 17.20 0.01 -16.62
N LYS A 69 15.95 -0.42 -16.73
CA LYS A 69 15.56 -1.83 -16.87
C LYS A 69 16.01 -2.70 -15.67
N GLU A 70 15.94 -2.15 -14.46
CA GLU A 70 16.34 -2.84 -13.22
C GLU A 70 15.22 -2.94 -12.19
N ILE A 71 15.27 -3.96 -11.32
CA ILE A 71 14.36 -4.07 -10.18
C ILE A 71 14.97 -3.32 -9.00
N LEU A 72 14.31 -2.26 -8.56
CA LEU A 72 14.71 -1.47 -7.38
C LEU A 72 14.23 -2.10 -6.07
N ARG A 73 13.12 -2.85 -6.12
CA ARG A 73 12.58 -3.57 -4.98
C ARG A 73 11.80 -4.80 -5.44
N GLU A 74 12.18 -5.97 -4.94
CA GLU A 74 11.42 -7.20 -5.14
C GLU A 74 10.12 -7.18 -4.31
N GLY A 75 9.04 -7.69 -4.90
CA GLY A 75 7.71 -7.72 -4.30
C GLY A 75 6.86 -8.87 -4.83
N GLU A 76 5.53 -8.72 -4.85
CA GLU A 76 4.62 -9.80 -5.28
C GLU A 76 4.75 -10.19 -6.76
N ILE A 77 5.19 -9.28 -7.62
CA ILE A 77 5.40 -9.57 -9.04
C ILE A 77 6.84 -10.08 -9.18
N PRO A 78 7.05 -11.37 -9.50
CA PRO A 78 8.38 -11.95 -9.58
C PRO A 78 9.12 -11.43 -10.82
N LYS A 79 10.45 -11.31 -10.70
CA LYS A 79 11.36 -10.89 -11.79
C LYS A 79 11.06 -11.55 -13.14
N LEU A 80 10.82 -12.85 -13.16
CA LEU A 80 10.51 -13.61 -14.39
C LEU A 80 9.28 -13.06 -15.13
N LYS A 81 8.28 -12.54 -14.43
CA LYS A 81 7.08 -11.95 -15.07
C LYS A 81 7.32 -10.56 -15.67
N ILE A 82 8.45 -9.92 -15.36
CA ILE A 82 8.77 -8.55 -15.82
C ILE A 82 9.67 -8.60 -17.06
N PHE A 83 10.58 -9.58 -17.16
CA PHE A 83 11.57 -9.68 -18.23
C PHE A 83 11.26 -10.77 -19.28
N ASN A 84 10.11 -11.43 -19.17
CA ASN A 84 9.56 -12.29 -20.24
C ASN A 84 8.77 -11.44 -21.23
#